data_AF-A0A7V2IB50-F1
#
_entry.id   AF-A0A7V2IB50-F1
#
_cell.length_a   1.000
_cell.length_b   1.000
_cell.length_c   1.000
_cell.angle_alpha   90.00
_cell.angle_beta   90.00
_cell.angle_gamma   90.00
#
_symmetry.space_group_name_H-M   'P 1'
#
loop_
_entity.id
_entity.type
_entity.pdbx_description
1 polymer ?
#
loop_
_entity_poly.entity_id
_entity_poly.type
_entity_poly.pdbx_seq_one_letter_code
_entity_poly.pdbx_strand_id
1 'polypeptide(L)'
;MAQLSGYAATAYAVAQTQGMSRQQMLLQLYDFAIAGCVARDVRKASAAIVELIAALNFDYEEIATGLYRLYEYALREVKAHRFEPARKILAELRDTWQEAFARLGPTGGG
;
A
#
# COMPACT_ATOMS: atom_id res chain seq x y z
N MET A 1 -18.80 -25.82 -31.12
CA MET A 1 -19.53 -26.14 -29.87
C MET A 1 -18.50 -26.66 -28.87
N ALA A 2 -17.87 -25.77 -28.09
CA ALA A 2 -18.07 -25.58 -26.63
C ALA A 2 -17.24 -26.59 -25.80
N GLN A 3 -16.42 -26.26 -24.79
CA GLN A 3 -16.10 -25.04 -24.05
C GLN A 3 -14.77 -25.24 -23.30
N LEU A 4 -13.90 -24.22 -23.30
CA LEU A 4 -12.83 -23.98 -22.33
C LEU A 4 -13.46 -23.28 -21.10
N SER A 5 -13.59 -23.92 -19.94
CA SER A 5 -13.92 -23.18 -18.70
C SER A 5 -13.69 -23.99 -17.43
N GLY A 6 -12.43 -24.16 -17.03
CA GLY A 6 -12.10 -24.80 -15.75
C GLY A 6 -10.84 -24.25 -15.07
N TYR A 7 -9.92 -23.67 -15.82
CA TYR A 7 -8.63 -23.23 -15.28
C TYR A 7 -8.60 -21.75 -14.82
N ALA A 8 -9.57 -20.94 -15.25
CA ALA A 8 -9.64 -19.52 -14.88
C ALA A 8 -10.30 -19.30 -13.50
N ALA A 9 -11.18 -20.21 -13.07
CA ALA A 9 -11.91 -20.06 -11.80
C ALA A 9 -11.00 -20.29 -10.57
N THR A 10 -9.94 -21.07 -10.71
CA THR A 10 -8.99 -21.36 -9.62
C THR A 10 -8.04 -20.20 -9.34
N ALA A 11 -7.73 -19.35 -10.33
CA ALA A 11 -6.89 -18.16 -10.12
C ALA A 11 -7.57 -17.09 -9.25
N TYR A 12 -8.91 -17.03 -9.27
CA TYR A 12 -9.70 -16.15 -8.41
C TYR A 12 -10.01 -16.75 -7.02
N ALA A 13 -9.93 -18.07 -6.87
CA ALA A 13 -10.24 -18.78 -5.63
C ALA A 13 -9.10 -18.80 -4.58
N VAL A 14 -7.87 -18.40 -4.96
CA VAL A 14 -6.71 -18.41 -4.04
C VAL A 14 -6.72 -17.23 -3.04
N ALA A 15 -7.65 -16.29 -3.15
CA ALA A 15 -7.67 -15.09 -2.30
C ALA A 15 -8.36 -15.24 -0.94
N GLN A 16 -8.68 -16.47 -0.50
CA GLN A 16 -9.30 -16.73 0.80
C GLN A 16 -8.34 -17.53 1.69
N THR A 17 -7.25 -16.90 2.11
CA THR A 17 -6.34 -17.46 3.12
C THR A 17 -6.55 -16.75 4.44
N GLN A 18 -6.88 -17.51 5.50
CA GLN A 18 -6.99 -16.99 6.86
C GLN A 18 -5.65 -16.40 7.32
N GLY A 19 -5.60 -15.08 7.33
CA GLY A 19 -4.46 -14.20 7.60
C GLY A 19 -4.89 -12.76 7.30
N MET A 20 -4.06 -11.78 7.64
CA MET A 20 -4.33 -10.39 7.21
C MET A 20 -4.33 -10.33 5.68
N SER A 21 -5.32 -9.70 5.05
CA SER A 21 -5.33 -9.57 3.59
C SER A 21 -4.17 -8.70 3.11
N ARG A 22 -3.71 -8.86 1.86
CA ARG A 22 -2.64 -8.03 1.28
C ARG A 22 -2.94 -6.53 1.40
N GLN A 23 -4.20 -6.16 1.24
CA GLN A 23 -4.71 -4.79 1.42
C GLN A 23 -4.52 -4.29 2.85
N GLN A 24 -4.85 -5.12 3.83
CA GLN A 24 -4.69 -4.80 5.24
C GLN A 24 -3.20 -4.69 5.63
N MET A 25 -2.34 -5.56 5.10
CA MET A 25 -0.89 -5.46 5.31
C MET A 25 -0.31 -4.15 4.77
N LEU A 26 -0.75 -3.71 3.58
CA LEU A 26 -0.35 -2.43 3.01
C LEU A 26 -0.75 -1.26 3.93
N LEU A 27 -2.01 -1.22 4.37
CA LEU A 27 -2.50 -0.17 5.29
C LEU A 27 -1.74 -0.19 6.62
N GLN A 28 -1.43 -1.36 7.16
CA GLN A 28 -0.65 -1.48 8.39
C GLN A 28 0.78 -0.96 8.21
N LEU A 29 1.39 -1.16 7.05
CA LEU A 29 2.73 -0.62 6.78
C LEU A 29 2.74 0.91 6.71
N TYR A 30 1.69 1.51 6.13
CA TYR A 30 1.43 2.94 6.23
C TYR A 30 1.27 3.41 7.68
N ASP A 31 0.48 2.69 8.49
CA ASP A 31 0.30 2.99 9.91
C ASP A 31 1.63 2.97 10.67
N PHE A 32 2.50 2.01 10.39
CA PHE A 32 3.84 1.96 10.98
C PHE A 32 4.72 3.14 10.57
N ALA A 33 4.71 3.52 9.30
CA ALA A 33 5.47 4.67 8.80
C ALA A 33 4.99 5.98 9.44
N ILE A 34 3.67 6.19 9.52
CA ILE A 34 3.03 7.35 10.16
C ILE A 34 3.35 7.39 11.65
N ALA A 35 3.22 6.26 12.36
CA ALA A 35 3.56 6.17 13.77
C ALA A 35 5.05 6.46 14.02
N GLY A 36 5.95 6.04 13.13
CA GLY A 36 7.36 6.41 13.17
C GLY A 36 7.57 7.92 13.01
N CYS A 37 6.83 8.57 12.09
CA CYS A 37 6.89 10.01 11.91
C CYS A 37 6.39 10.77 13.15
N VAL A 38 5.26 10.35 13.74
CA VAL A 38 4.69 10.95 14.97
C VAL A 38 5.66 10.81 16.15
N ALA A 39 6.28 9.64 16.30
CA ALA A 39 7.28 9.39 17.33
C ALA A 39 8.64 10.05 17.05
N ARG A 40 8.81 10.69 15.87
CA ARG A 40 10.09 11.22 15.38
C ARG A 40 11.22 10.19 15.36
N ASP A 41 10.87 8.92 15.15
CA ASP A 41 11.80 7.81 15.05
C ASP A 41 12.19 7.59 13.59
N VAL A 42 13.36 8.12 13.22
CA VAL A 42 13.92 8.00 11.87
C VAL A 42 14.06 6.55 11.44
N ARG A 43 14.47 5.64 12.34
CA ARG A 43 14.70 4.23 11.99
C ARG A 43 13.39 3.54 11.68
N LYS A 44 12.39 3.70 12.57
CA LYS A 44 11.06 3.11 12.39
C LYS A 44 10.37 3.62 11.13
N ALA A 45 10.35 4.94 10.94
CA ALA A 45 9.72 5.54 9.76
C ALA A 45 10.44 5.13 8.47
N SER A 46 11.78 5.20 8.44
CA SER A 46 12.54 4.83 7.24
C SER A 46 12.38 3.36 6.88
N ALA A 47 12.39 2.46 7.86
CA ALA A 47 12.20 1.03 7.62
C ALA A 47 10.84 0.76 6.95
N ALA A 48 9.76 1.31 7.50
CA ALA A 48 8.42 1.12 6.94
C ALA A 48 8.29 1.72 5.52
N ILE A 49 8.91 2.88 5.26
CA ILE A 49 8.90 3.48 3.91
C ILE A 49 9.70 2.64 2.91
N VAL A 50 10.83 2.05 3.32
CA VAL A 50 11.61 1.15 2.46
C VAL A 50 10.82 -0.10 2.10
N GLU A 51 10.09 -0.68 3.05
CA GLU A 51 9.19 -1.81 2.79
C GLU A 51 8.04 -1.41 1.83
N LEU A 52 7.51 -0.17 1.92
CA LEU A 52 6.49 0.32 0.98
C LEU A 52 7.03 0.40 -0.45
N ILE A 53 8.30 0.82 -0.60
CA ILE A 53 9.00 0.84 -1.89
C ILE A 53 9.20 -0.60 -2.41
N ALA A 54 9.64 -1.51 -1.55
CA ALA A 54 9.89 -2.90 -1.92
C ALA A 54 8.58 -3.64 -2.31
N ALA A 55 7.44 -3.19 -1.80
CA ALA A 55 6.13 -3.75 -2.10
C ALA A 55 5.51 -3.23 -3.42
N LEU A 56 6.16 -2.31 -4.13
CA LEU A 56 5.64 -1.77 -5.40
C LEU A 56 5.62 -2.85 -6.48
N ASN A 57 4.49 -2.91 -7.22
CA ASN A 57 4.37 -3.76 -8.40
C ASN A 57 4.68 -2.98 -9.68
N PHE A 58 5.85 -3.23 -10.28
CA PHE A 58 6.30 -2.55 -11.50
C PHE A 58 5.67 -3.09 -12.79
N ASP A 59 4.85 -4.14 -12.73
CA ASP A 59 3.98 -4.51 -13.86
C ASP A 59 2.99 -3.37 -14.22
N TYR A 60 2.73 -2.46 -13.27
CA TYR A 60 1.94 -1.24 -13.45
C TYR A 60 2.85 0.01 -13.36
N GLU A 61 3.73 0.16 -14.34
CA GLU A 61 4.87 1.10 -14.33
C GLU A 61 4.50 2.55 -14.01
N GLU A 62 3.42 3.10 -14.58
CA GLU A 62 3.03 4.50 -14.38
C GLU A 62 2.70 4.79 -12.91
N ILE A 63 1.86 3.94 -12.30
CA ILE A 63 1.44 4.07 -10.91
C ILE A 63 2.63 3.78 -9.98
N ALA A 64 3.39 2.72 -10.25
CA ALA A 64 4.56 2.34 -9.46
C ALA A 64 5.62 3.45 -9.44
N THR A 65 5.89 4.08 -10.58
CA THR A 65 6.86 5.19 -10.70
C THR A 65 6.41 6.42 -9.92
N GLY A 66 5.11 6.77 -9.99
CA GLY A 66 4.54 7.87 -9.20
C GLY A 66 4.68 7.64 -7.70
N LEU A 67 4.30 6.45 -7.23
CA LEU A 67 4.41 6.07 -5.82
C LEU A 67 5.85 6.00 -5.34
N TYR A 68 6.76 5.44 -6.15
CA TYR A 68 8.18 5.39 -5.85
C TYR A 68 8.74 6.79 -5.55
N ARG A 69 8.43 7.77 -6.39
CA ARG A 69 8.88 9.17 -6.20
C ARG A 69 8.36 9.79 -4.92
N LEU A 70 7.09 9.51 -4.56
CA LEU A 70 6.48 10.00 -3.32
C LEU A 70 7.12 9.35 -2.08
N TYR A 71 7.37 8.04 -2.12
CA TYR A 71 8.02 7.32 -1.04
C TYR A 71 9.49 7.73 -0.88
N GLU A 72 10.24 7.89 -1.97
CA GLU A 72 11.60 8.43 -1.92
C GLU A 72 11.63 9.83 -1.31
N TYR A 73 10.70 10.71 -1.69
CA TYR A 73 10.58 12.03 -1.09
C TYR A 73 10.31 11.92 0.42
N ALA A 74 9.32 11.14 0.85
CA ALA A 74 9.02 10.93 2.26
C ALA A 74 10.24 10.39 3.03
N LEU A 75 10.99 9.43 2.45
CA LEU A 75 12.20 8.89 3.04
C LEU A 75 13.29 9.95 3.22
N ARG A 76 13.50 10.82 2.22
CA ARG A 76 14.44 11.95 2.31
C ARG A 76 14.04 12.93 3.41
N GLU A 77 12.75 13.25 3.52
CA GLU A 77 12.23 14.14 4.55
C GLU A 77 12.42 13.55 5.97
N VAL A 78 12.10 12.27 6.16
CA VAL A 78 12.34 11.55 7.43
C VAL A 78 13.83 11.54 7.80
N LYS A 79 14.72 11.24 6.85
CA LYS A 79 16.19 11.27 7.07
C LYS A 79 16.71 12.68 7.39
N ALA A 80 16.04 13.72 6.88
CA ALA A 80 16.32 15.11 7.21
C ALA A 80 15.64 15.58 8.51
N HIS A 81 15.07 14.67 9.31
CA HIS A 81 14.30 14.97 10.53
C HIS A 81 13.07 15.87 10.29
N ARG A 82 12.59 15.97 9.04
CA ARG A 82 11.37 16.67 8.64
C ARG A 82 10.21 15.69 8.56
N PHE A 83 9.67 15.32 9.72
CA PHE A 83 8.67 14.24 9.81
C PHE A 83 7.28 14.67 9.32
N GLU A 84 6.91 15.94 9.47
CA GLU A 84 5.55 16.39 9.18
C GLU A 84 5.18 16.33 7.69
N PRO A 85 6.04 16.78 6.75
CA PRO A 85 5.78 16.60 5.32
C PRO A 85 5.63 15.13 4.91
N ALA A 86 6.50 14.26 5.43
CA ALA A 86 6.43 12.82 5.17
C ALA A 86 5.14 12.21 5.72
N ARG A 87 4.78 12.55 6.98
CA ARG A 87 3.55 12.09 7.63
C ARG A 87 2.31 12.46 6.84
N LYS A 88 2.23 13.70 6.34
CA LYS A 88 1.09 14.19 5.56
C LYS A 88 0.89 13.38 4.28
N ILE A 89 1.96 13.19 3.50
CA ILE A 89 1.90 12.40 2.25
C ILE A 89 1.49 10.96 2.53
N LEU A 90 2.11 10.33 3.54
CA LEU A 90 1.80 8.95 3.90
C LEU A 90 0.36 8.77 4.38
N ALA A 91 -0.18 9.73 5.13
CA ALA A 91 -1.56 9.71 5.58
C ALA A 91 -2.55 9.86 4.41
N GLU A 92 -2.34 10.84 3.52
CA GLU A 92 -3.21 11.04 2.35
C GLU A 92 -3.22 9.82 1.43
N LEU A 93 -2.06 9.19 1.20
CA LEU A 93 -1.97 7.96 0.42
C LEU A 93 -2.66 6.78 1.11
N ARG A 94 -2.47 6.63 2.42
CA ARG A 94 -3.16 5.58 3.21
C ARG A 94 -4.68 5.70 3.09
N ASP A 95 -5.21 6.90 3.24
CA ASP A 95 -6.64 7.16 3.15
C ASP A 95 -7.16 6.88 1.72
N THR A 96 -6.39 7.27 0.71
CA THR A 96 -6.69 6.94 -0.70
C THR A 96 -6.78 5.43 -0.93
N TRP A 97 -5.83 4.66 -0.41
CA TRP A 97 -5.87 3.19 -0.51
C TRP A 97 -7.05 2.59 0.25
N GLN A 98 -7.34 3.09 1.46
CA GLN A 98 -8.48 2.64 2.24
C GLN A 98 -9.80 2.86 1.48
N GLU A 99 -9.99 4.03 0.88
CA GLU A 99 -11.16 4.32 0.04
C GLU A 99 -11.22 3.41 -1.20
N ALA A 100 -10.10 3.23 -1.89
CA ALA A 100 -10.04 2.36 -3.07
C ALA A 100 -10.43 0.92 -2.72
N PHE A 101 -9.93 0.39 -1.60
CA PHE A 101 -10.28 -0.94 -1.13
C PHE A 101 -11.74 -1.04 -0.68
N ALA A 102 -12.30 -0.01 -0.05
CA ALA A 102 -13.71 0.03 0.32
C ALA A 102 -14.63 -0.03 -0.92
N ARG A 103 -14.26 0.65 -2.01
CA ARG A 103 -14.99 0.60 -3.29
C ARG A 103 -14.88 -0.75 -4.00
N LEU A 104 -13.85 -1.54 -3.70
CA LEU A 104 -13.66 -2.89 -4.22
C LEU A 104 -14.35 -3.97 -3.35
N GLY A 105 -14.87 -3.61 -2.17
CA GLY A 105 -15.77 -4.43 -1.35
C GLY A 105 -17.17 -4.57 -1.98
N PRO A 106 -18.05 -5.46 -1.50
CA PRO A 106 -19.20 -5.92 -2.26
C PRO A 106 -20.31 -4.88 -2.35
N THR A 107 -20.23 -3.99 -3.33
CA THR A 107 -21.35 -3.22 -3.87
C THR A 107 -21.46 -3.44 -5.38
N GLY A 108 -21.69 -4.71 -5.74
CA GLY A 108 -22.65 -5.04 -6.78
C GLY A 108 -23.97 -5.39 -6.09
N GLY A 109 -24.87 -4.43 -5.93
CA GLY A 109 -26.14 -4.63 -5.24
C GLY A 109 -26.89 -3.32 -5.00
N GLY A 110 -27.60 -2.88 -6.04
CA GLY A 110 -28.50 -1.73 -6.08
C GLY A 110 -29.08 -1.59 -7.46
#